data_AF-A0A6L5EP51-F1
#
_entry.id   AF-A0A6L5EP51-F1
#
_cell.length_a   1.000
_cell.length_b   1.000
_cell.length_c   1.000
_cell.angle_alpha   90.00
_cell.angle_beta   90.00
_cell.angle_gamma   90.00
#
_symmetry.space_group_name_H-M   'P 1'
#
loop_
_entity.id
_entity.type
_entity.pdbx_description
1 polymer ?
#
loop_
_entity_poly.entity_id
_entity_poly.type
_entity_poly.pdbx_seq_one_letter_code
_entity_poly.pdbx_strand_id
1 'polypeptide(L)'
;MLSGELERFTENTIVDPAALREELDEVVGNGFATTIEEFEEGLNAAAAPIRDAEGTVVATIGVSGPSYRLDADELRKLAPGIREAADLASSRMGYFHPVSSDD
;
A
#
# COMPACT_ATOMS: atom_id res chain seq x y z
N MET A 1 -5.47 14.16 7.80
CA MET A 1 -5.84 15.39 7.05
C MET A 1 -4.85 15.54 5.90
N LEU A 2 -5.34 15.77 4.67
CA LEU A 2 -4.52 16.04 3.48
C LEU A 2 -4.39 17.56 3.22
N SER A 3 -4.27 18.36 4.29
CA SER A 3 -4.40 19.83 4.23
C SER A 3 -3.05 20.57 4.27
N GLY A 4 -1.93 19.84 4.26
CA GLY A 4 -0.58 20.40 4.22
C GLY A 4 -0.02 20.44 2.80
N GLU A 5 1.08 21.16 2.62
CA GLU A 5 1.85 21.11 1.37
C GLU A 5 2.46 19.71 1.20
N LEU A 6 2.26 19.11 0.03
CA LEU A 6 2.83 17.82 -0.33
C LEU A 6 4.18 18.05 -1.00
N GLU A 7 5.25 17.64 -0.32
CA GLU A 7 6.61 17.76 -0.84
C GLU A 7 6.79 16.89 -2.09
N ARG A 8 7.43 17.45 -3.11
CA ARG A 8 7.79 16.73 -4.33
C ARG A 8 9.19 16.14 -4.18
N PHE A 9 9.31 14.82 -4.32
CA PHE A 9 10.62 14.14 -4.35
C PHE A 9 11.09 13.87 -5.79
N THR A 10 10.17 13.53 -6.68
CA THR A 10 10.40 13.26 -8.11
C THR A 10 9.29 13.88 -8.96
N GLU A 11 9.41 13.79 -10.29
CA GLU A 11 8.34 14.20 -11.20
C GLU A 11 7.06 13.36 -11.03
N ASN A 12 7.19 12.12 -10.53
CA ASN A 12 6.07 11.21 -10.33
C ASN A 12 5.37 11.38 -8.98
N THR A 13 5.98 12.08 -8.00
CA THR A 13 5.34 12.30 -6.69
C THR A 13 3.96 12.94 -6.85
N ILE A 14 2.94 12.31 -6.27
CA ILE A 14 1.60 12.88 -6.22
C ILE A 14 1.58 14.07 -5.23
N VAL A 15 1.41 15.27 -5.78
CA VAL A 15 1.36 16.52 -4.98
C VAL A 15 -0.02 17.20 -5.00
N ASP A 16 -0.97 16.64 -5.76
CA ASP A 16 -2.37 17.09 -5.74
C ASP A 16 -3.14 16.33 -4.65
N PRO A 17 -3.67 17.01 -3.62
CA PRO A 17 -4.47 16.35 -2.59
C PRO A 17 -5.71 15.62 -3.11
N ALA A 18 -6.29 16.04 -4.25
CA ALA A 18 -7.42 15.35 -4.85
C ALA A 18 -6.98 14.01 -5.46
N ALA A 19 -5.90 14.02 -6.24
CA ALA A 19 -5.32 12.80 -6.81
C ALA A 19 -4.86 11.81 -5.73
N LEU A 20 -4.21 12.30 -4.66
CA LEU A 20 -3.81 11.46 -3.54
C LEU A 20 -5.03 10.84 -2.83
N ARG A 21 -6.14 11.57 -2.75
CA ARG A 21 -7.38 11.04 -2.16
C ARG A 21 -7.96 9.91 -3.01
N GLU A 22 -7.98 10.08 -4.33
CA GLU A 22 -8.43 9.05 -5.26
C GLU A 22 -7.57 7.79 -5.14
N GLU A 23 -6.24 7.94 -5.10
CA GLU A 23 -5.33 6.81 -4.89
C GLU A 23 -5.57 6.12 -3.54
N LEU A 24 -5.77 6.88 -2.45
CA LEU A 24 -6.06 6.29 -1.14
C LEU A 24 -7.37 5.49 -1.15
N ASP A 25 -8.39 5.93 -1.88
CA ASP A 25 -9.63 5.18 -2.05
C ASP A 25 -9.38 3.85 -2.79
N GLU A 26 -8.51 3.85 -3.81
CA GLU A 26 -8.06 2.63 -4.49
C GLU A 26 -7.26 1.70 -3.57
N VAL A 27 -6.35 2.25 -2.75
CA VAL A 27 -5.58 1.50 -1.76
C VAL A 27 -6.49 0.78 -0.77
N VAL A 28 -7.55 1.46 -0.30
CA VAL A 28 -8.55 0.85 0.60
C VAL A 28 -9.30 -0.28 -0.10
N GLY A 29 -9.70 -0.11 -1.36
CA GLY A 29 -10.40 -1.14 -2.13
C GLY A 29 -9.53 -2.36 -2.44
N ASN A 30 -8.25 -2.13 -2.75
CA ASN A 30 -7.30 -3.18 -3.14
C ASN A 30 -6.67 -3.91 -1.94
N GLY A 31 -6.57 -3.24 -0.80
CA GLY A 31 -5.90 -3.74 0.41
C GLY A 31 -4.37 -3.67 0.33
N PHE A 32 -3.82 -2.93 -0.62
CA PHE A 32 -2.39 -2.64 -0.77
C PHE A 32 -2.19 -1.34 -1.56
N ALA A 33 -1.01 -0.75 -1.42
CA ALA A 33 -0.55 0.41 -2.18
C ALA A 33 0.68 0.05 -3.02
N THR A 34 0.88 0.80 -4.10
CA THR A 34 2.10 0.76 -4.92
C THR A 34 2.64 2.16 -5.08
N THR A 35 3.96 2.31 -5.18
CA THR A 35 4.58 3.58 -5.56
C THR A 35 5.45 3.37 -6.78
N ILE A 36 5.33 4.25 -7.79
CA ILE A 36 6.07 4.15 -9.05
C ILE A 36 7.02 5.35 -9.18
N GLU A 37 8.26 5.16 -8.78
CA GLU A 37 9.32 6.19 -8.82
C GLU A 37 8.93 7.51 -8.13
N GLU A 38 8.05 7.47 -7.12
CA GLU A 38 7.52 8.66 -6.45
C GLU A 38 8.45 9.24 -5.38
N PHE A 39 9.33 8.40 -4.80
CA PHE A 39 10.28 8.81 -3.77
C PHE A 39 11.70 8.95 -4.32
N GLU A 40 12.10 8.07 -5.23
CA GLU A 40 13.40 8.06 -5.90
C GLU A 40 13.22 7.59 -7.34
N GLU A 41 13.88 8.25 -8.29
CA GLU A 41 13.89 7.81 -9.69
C GLU A 41 14.48 6.39 -9.79
N GLY A 42 13.79 5.52 -10.53
CA GLY A 42 14.18 4.12 -10.65
C GLY A 42 13.83 3.24 -9.44
N LEU A 43 13.03 3.69 -8.47
CA LEU A 43 12.56 2.91 -7.33
C LEU A 43 11.05 2.66 -7.38
N ASN A 44 10.66 1.39 -7.38
CA ASN A 44 9.26 0.99 -7.22
C ASN A 44 9.05 0.27 -5.88
N ALA A 45 7.82 0.30 -5.36
CA ALA A 45 7.47 -0.43 -4.15
C ALA A 45 6.00 -0.85 -4.11
N ALA A 46 5.70 -1.82 -3.26
CA ALA A 46 4.34 -2.18 -2.85
C ALA A 46 4.30 -2.44 -1.35
N ALA A 47 3.18 -2.11 -0.70
CA ALA A 47 2.97 -2.35 0.72
C ALA A 47 1.51 -2.68 1.06
N ALA A 48 1.30 -3.48 2.08
CA ALA A 48 -0.02 -3.79 2.65
C ALA A 48 -0.06 -3.48 4.16
N PRO A 49 -1.23 -3.08 4.70
CA PRO A 49 -1.35 -2.64 6.09
C PRO A 49 -1.38 -3.81 7.06
N ILE A 50 -0.71 -3.65 8.21
CA ILE A 50 -0.90 -4.48 9.40
C ILE A 50 -1.91 -3.78 10.30
N ARG A 51 -2.95 -4.51 10.71
CA ARG A 51 -4.04 -4.02 11.56
C ARG A 51 -4.00 -4.64 12.94
N ASP A 52 -4.41 -3.88 13.95
CA ASP A 52 -4.64 -4.37 15.31
C ASP A 52 -6.08 -4.91 15.49
N ALA A 53 -6.40 -5.37 16.70
CA ALA A 53 -7.70 -5.91 17.05
C ALA A 53 -8.89 -4.95 16.82
N GLU A 54 -8.66 -3.64 16.77
CA GLU A 54 -9.68 -2.63 16.49
C GLU A 54 -9.81 -2.33 14.99
N GLY A 55 -8.97 -2.95 14.16
CA GLY A 55 -8.89 -2.70 12.72
C GLY A 55 -8.04 -1.49 12.36
N THR A 56 -7.40 -0.85 13.34
CA THR A 56 -6.53 0.31 13.15
C THR A 56 -5.25 -0.14 12.46
N VAL A 57 -4.82 0.59 11.43
CA VAL A 57 -3.52 0.34 10.78
C VAL A 57 -2.41 0.78 11.72
N VAL A 58 -1.59 -0.16 12.17
CA VAL A 58 -0.51 0.08 13.14
C VAL A 58 0.89 -0.09 12.55
N ALA A 59 1.01 -0.75 11.40
CA ALA A 59 2.24 -0.91 10.64
C ALA A 59 1.94 -1.28 9.18
N THR A 60 2.99 -1.52 8.39
CA THR A 60 2.88 -2.02 7.01
C THR A 60 3.97 -3.05 6.73
N ILE A 61 3.70 -4.01 5.85
CA ILE A 61 4.73 -4.85 5.22
C ILE A 61 4.86 -4.42 3.77
N GLY A 62 6.08 -4.25 3.28
CA GLY A 62 6.31 -3.88 1.89
C GLY A 62 7.62 -4.41 1.34
N VAL A 63 7.72 -4.32 0.02
CA VAL A 63 8.90 -4.63 -0.78
C VAL A 63 9.17 -3.44 -1.68
N SER A 64 10.45 -3.11 -1.83
CA SER A 64 10.92 -2.12 -2.79
C SER A 64 12.09 -2.68 -3.59
N GLY A 65 12.29 -2.12 -4.79
CA GLY A 65 13.37 -2.54 -5.66
C GLY A 65 13.47 -1.69 -6.93
N PRO A 66 14.53 -1.89 -7.72
CA PRO A 66 14.73 -1.10 -8.93
C PRO A 66 13.59 -1.29 -9.92
N SER A 67 13.09 -0.19 -10.51
CA SER A 67 11.89 -0.18 -11.36
C SER A 67 12.00 -1.10 -12.59
N TYR A 68 13.21 -1.30 -13.12
CA TYR A 68 13.46 -2.23 -14.23
C TYR A 68 13.34 -3.72 -13.85
N ARG A 69 13.34 -4.07 -12.56
CA ARG A 69 13.12 -5.42 -12.03
C ARG A 69 11.77 -5.57 -11.35
N LEU A 70 11.27 -4.49 -10.78
CA LEU A 70 10.02 -4.44 -10.05
C LEU A 70 9.06 -3.48 -10.77
N ASP A 71 8.72 -3.82 -12.01
CA ASP A 71 7.77 -3.05 -12.81
C ASP A 71 6.32 -3.25 -12.32
N ALA A 72 5.37 -2.60 -12.99
CA ALA A 72 3.96 -2.68 -12.61
C ALA A 72 3.39 -4.11 -12.66
N ASP A 73 3.87 -4.97 -13.57
CA ASP A 73 3.39 -6.35 -13.67
C ASP A 73 3.98 -7.22 -12.57
N GLU A 74 5.25 -7.04 -12.22
CA GLU A 74 5.87 -7.71 -11.08
C GLU A 74 5.25 -7.26 -9.75
N LEU A 75 4.95 -5.97 -9.57
CA LEU A 75 4.22 -5.47 -8.39
C LEU A 75 2.85 -6.15 -8.24
N ARG A 76 2.08 -6.26 -9.35
CA ARG A 76 0.78 -6.97 -9.34
C ARG A 76 0.92 -8.44 -8.97
N LYS A 77 1.99 -9.11 -9.41
CA LYS A 77 2.27 -10.51 -9.05
C LYS A 77 2.63 -10.68 -7.58
N LEU A 78 3.33 -9.70 -6.99
CA LEU A 78 3.72 -9.74 -5.57
C LEU A 78 2.60 -9.31 -4.62
N ALA A 79 1.65 -8.49 -5.08
CA ALA A 79 0.59 -7.93 -4.24
C ALA A 79 -0.17 -8.98 -3.41
N PRO A 80 -0.59 -10.15 -3.94
CA PRO A 80 -1.23 -11.18 -3.12
C PRO A 80 -0.35 -11.68 -1.96
N GLY A 81 0.94 -11.91 -2.21
CA GLY A 81 1.86 -12.41 -1.18
C GLY A 81 2.18 -11.37 -0.10
N ILE A 82 2.30 -10.09 -0.48
CA ILE A 82 2.47 -8.99 0.47
C ILE A 82 1.23 -8.86 1.37
N ARG A 83 0.03 -8.93 0.76
CA ARG A 83 -1.24 -8.91 1.50
C ARG A 83 -1.35 -10.08 2.46
N GLU A 84 -1.09 -11.30 2.01
CA GLU A 84 -1.11 -12.50 2.87
C GLU A 84 -0.14 -12.36 4.06
N ALA A 85 1.07 -11.85 3.82
CA ALA A 85 2.04 -11.61 4.88
C ALA A 85 1.53 -10.56 5.89
N ALA A 86 0.91 -9.48 5.41
CA ALA A 86 0.34 -8.44 6.25
C ALA A 86 -0.88 -8.94 7.04
N ASP A 87 -1.75 -9.76 6.42
CA ASP A 87 -2.92 -10.37 7.07
C ASP A 87 -2.48 -11.35 8.17
N LEU A 88 -1.45 -12.17 7.91
CA LEU A 88 -0.87 -13.05 8.92
C LEU A 88 -0.30 -12.25 10.10
N ALA A 89 0.44 -11.17 9.83
CA ALA A 89 0.94 -10.29 10.88
C ALA A 89 -0.22 -9.64 11.66
N SER A 90 -1.27 -9.20 10.97
CA SER A 90 -2.47 -8.61 11.57
C SER A 90 -3.19 -9.60 12.50
N SER A 91 -3.29 -10.88 12.10
CA SER A 91 -3.87 -11.93 12.96
C SER A 91 -3.15 -12.09 14.29
N ARG A 92 -1.82 -11.88 14.30
CA ARG A 92 -0.99 -11.92 15.51
C ARG A 92 -1.17 -10.68 16.38
N MET A 93 -1.63 -9.57 15.79
CA MET A 93 -2.04 -8.35 16.49
C MET A 93 -3.51 -8.37 16.94
N GLY A 94 -4.22 -9.48 16.71
CA GLY A 94 -5.62 -9.65 17.11
C GLY A 94 -6.65 -9.22 16.07
N TYR A 95 -6.22 -8.84 14.86
CA TYR A 95 -7.14 -8.54 13.76
C TYR A 95 -7.61 -9.83 13.09
N PHE A 96 -8.89 -10.14 13.22
CA PHE A 96 -9.52 -11.23 12.50
C PHE A 96 -10.45 -10.62 11.46
N HIS A 97 -10.12 -10.78 10.19
CA HIS A 97 -10.93 -10.25 9.10
C HIS A 97 -12.37 -10.74 9.29
N PRO A 98 -13.39 -9.86 9.23
CA PRO A 98 -14.77 -10.34 9.21
C PRO A 98 -14.91 -11.27 8.01
N VAL A 99 -15.32 -12.51 8.26
CA VAL A 99 -15.66 -13.48 7.22
C VAL A 99 -16.74 -12.81 6.37
N SER A 100 -16.44 -12.55 5.09
CA SER A 100 -17.47 -12.16 4.13
C SER A 100 -18.47 -13.30 4.08
N SER A 101 -19.71 -13.02 4.48
CA SER A 101 -20.83 -13.94 4.43
C SER A 101 -21.31 -14.05 2.98
N ASP A 102 -20.51 -14.68 2.14
CA ASP A 102 -20.95 -15.21 0.85
C ASP A 102 -20.65 -16.71 0.86
N ASP A 103 -21.61 -17.44 1.43
CA ASP A 103 -21.85 -18.89 1.30
C ASP A 103 -22.70 -19.12 0.04
#